data_AF-A0A838EQ37-F1
#
_entry.id   AF-A0A838EQ37-F1
#
_cell.length_a   1.000
_cell.length_b   1.000
_cell.length_c   1.000
_cell.angle_alpha   90.00
_cell.angle_beta   90.00
_cell.angle_gamma   90.00
#
_symmetry.space_group_name_H-M   'P 1'
#
loop_
_entity.id
_entity.type
_entity.pdbx_description
1 polymer ?
#
loop_
_entity_poly.entity_id
_entity_poly.type
_entity_poly.pdbx_seq_one_letter_code
_entity_poly.pdbx_strand_id
1 'polypeptide(L)' 'ALALARTELPIPTGIPEWLSPLVTIIPGQLVALHLALAKGLNPDVPRGLQKVTRTL' A
#
# COMPACT_ATOMS: atom_id res chain seq x y z
N ALA A 1 13.49 9.31 -13.48
CA ALA A 1 13.04 9.74 -12.14
C ALA A 1 13.51 8.77 -11.03
N LEU A 2 13.48 7.44 -11.24
CA LEU A 2 13.87 6.44 -10.22
C LEU A 2 15.25 6.73 -9.58
N ALA A 3 16.26 7.04 -10.41
CA ALA A 3 17.61 7.39 -9.98
C ALA A 3 17.75 8.64 -9.08
N LEU A 4 16.66 9.40 -8.87
CA LEU A 4 16.63 10.53 -7.94
C LEU A 4 16.08 10.14 -6.56
N ALA A 5 15.53 8.93 -6.41
CA ALA A 5 14.92 8.49 -5.15
C ALA A 5 15.98 7.99 -4.16
N ARG A 6 15.77 8.28 -2.87
CA ARG A 6 16.59 7.71 -1.78
C ARG A 6 16.37 6.20 -1.63
N THR A 7 15.16 5.74 -1.90
CA THR A 7 14.79 4.32 -1.95
C THR A 7 14.02 4.10 -3.24
N GLU A 8 14.63 3.36 -4.15
CA GLU A 8 14.02 3.04 -5.43
C GLU A 8 12.97 1.95 -5.26
N LEU A 9 11.77 2.18 -5.79
CA LEU A 9 10.69 1.21 -5.84
C LEU A 9 10.30 0.98 -7.31
N PRO A 10 11.00 0.08 -8.01
CA PRO A 10 10.70 -0.19 -9.41
C PRO A 10 9.31 -0.82 -9.55
N ILE A 11 8.56 -0.36 -10.55
CA ILE A 11 7.27 -0.94 -10.93
C ILE A 11 7.46 -1.83 -12.16
N PRO A 12 6.69 -2.92 -12.31
CA PRO A 12 6.78 -3.79 -13.49
C PRO A 12 6.54 -3.04 -14.79
N THR A 13 7.38 -3.29 -15.80
CA THR A 13 7.22 -2.74 -17.16
C THR A 13 6.34 -3.63 -18.02
N GLY A 14 5.71 -3.07 -19.06
CA GLY A 14 4.87 -3.84 -20.00
C GLY A 14 3.44 -4.07 -19.53
N ILE A 15 3.00 -3.34 -18.51
CA ILE A 15 1.62 -3.36 -18.00
C ILE A 15 0.79 -2.36 -18.81
N PRO A 16 -0.39 -2.73 -19.32
CA PRO A 16 -1.33 -1.78 -19.92
C PRO A 16 -1.67 -0.64 -18.95
N GLU A 17 -1.78 0.60 -19.44
CA GLU A 17 -1.97 1.76 -18.56
C GLU A 17 -3.16 1.62 -17.61
N TRP A 18 -4.28 1.06 -18.08
CA TRP A 18 -5.47 0.86 -17.25
C TRP A 18 -5.27 -0.14 -16.09
N LEU A 19 -4.23 -1.00 -16.15
CA LEU A 19 -3.82 -1.92 -15.08
C LEU A 19 -2.72 -1.32 -14.17
N SER A 20 -2.11 -0.20 -14.57
CA SER A 20 -1.01 0.41 -13.82
C SER A 20 -1.35 0.69 -12.34
N PRO A 21 -2.58 1.09 -11.96
CA PRO A 21 -2.91 1.37 -10.55
C PRO A 21 -2.81 0.13 -9.65
N LEU A 22 -3.07 -1.06 -10.18
CA LEU A 22 -3.10 -2.31 -9.40
C LEU A 22 -1.70 -2.78 -9.00
N VAL A 23 -0.70 -2.55 -9.84
CA VAL A 23 0.68 -2.98 -9.58
C VAL A 23 1.48 -1.90 -8.85
N THR A 24 1.17 -0.63 -9.11
CA THR A 24 1.87 0.51 -8.50
C THR A 24 1.51 0.71 -7.03
N ILE A 25 0.36 0.22 -6.57
CA ILE A 25 -0.08 0.34 -5.17
C ILE A 25 0.64 -0.64 -4.21
N ILE A 26 1.16 -1.76 -4.73
CA ILE A 26 1.69 -2.86 -3.91
C ILE A 26 2.82 -2.42 -2.96
N PRO A 27 3.83 -1.62 -3.38
CA PRO A 27 4.87 -1.17 -2.46
C PRO A 27 4.31 -0.35 -1.28
N GLY A 28 3.29 0.49 -1.53
CA GLY A 28 2.64 1.28 -0.48
C GLY A 28 1.88 0.40 0.53
N GLN A 29 1.17 -0.62 0.04
CA GLN A 29 0.49 -1.61 0.88
C GLN A 29 1.49 -2.38 1.75
N LEU A 30 2.61 -2.82 1.18
CA LEU A 30 3.65 -3.54 1.90
C LEU A 30 4.30 -2.64 2.97
N VAL A 31 4.62 -1.39 2.66
CA VAL A 31 5.17 -0.46 3.66
C VAL A 31 4.19 -0.26 4.82
N ALA A 32 2.90 -0.06 4.53
CA ALA A 32 1.88 0.10 5.57
C ALA A 32 1.76 -1.15 6.47
N LEU A 33 1.74 -2.34 5.85
CA LEU A 33 1.69 -3.62 6.57
C LEU A 33 2.90 -3.79 7.50
N HIS A 34 4.11 -3.67 6.97
CA HIS A 34 5.32 -3.87 7.75
C HIS A 34 5.48 -2.82 8.86
N LEU A 35 5.07 -1.57 8.61
CA LEU A 35 5.08 -0.53 9.63
C LEU A 35 4.09 -0.82 10.77
N ALA A 36 2.89 -1.30 10.45
CA ALA A 36 1.90 -1.69 11.46
C ALA A 36 2.44 -2.83 12.34
N LEU A 37 2.99 -3.87 11.72
CA LEU A 37 3.57 -5.01 12.42
C LEU A 37 4.77 -4.61 13.29
N ALA A 38 5.68 -3.78 12.77
CA ALA A 38 6.83 -3.27 13.52
C ALA A 38 6.43 -2.43 14.73
N LYS A 39 5.24 -1.78 14.68
CA LYS A 39 4.66 -1.03 15.81
C LYS A 39 3.82 -1.89 16.75
N GLY A 40 3.72 -3.21 16.53
CA GLY A 40 2.87 -4.11 17.32
C GLY A 40 1.37 -3.82 17.15
N LEU A 41 0.96 -3.19 16.05
CA LEU A 41 -0.44 -2.92 15.73
C LEU A 41 -1.04 -4.07 14.91
N ASN A 42 -2.35 -4.31 15.06
CA ASN A 42 -3.08 -5.25 14.23
C ASN A 42 -3.59 -4.53 12.96
N PRO A 43 -3.06 -4.83 11.76
CA PRO A 43 -3.50 -4.21 10.51
C PRO A 43 -4.91 -4.65 10.08
N ASP A 44 -5.41 -5.80 10.53
CA ASP A 44 -6.76 -6.30 10.22
C ASP A 44 -7.84 -5.65 11.10
N VAL A 45 -7.43 -5.08 12.24
CA VAL A 45 -8.31 -4.36 13.18
C VAL A 45 -7.69 -3.00 13.51
N PRO A 46 -7.63 -2.08 12.54
CA PRO A 46 -7.02 -0.77 12.73
C PRO A 46 -7.81 0.05 13.76
N ARG A 47 -7.08 0.73 14.65
CA ARG A 47 -7.68 1.57 15.69
C ARG A 47 -8.52 2.70 15.04
N GLY A 48 -9.77 2.85 15.48
CA GLY A 48 -10.66 3.91 15.00
C GLY A 48 -11.46 3.56 13.74
N LEU A 49 -11.32 2.34 13.21
CA LEU A 49 -12.14 1.83 12.11
C LEU A 49 -12.94 0.62 12.60
N GLN A 50 -14.25 0.63 12.37
CA GLN A 50 -15.10 -0.55 12.54
C GLN A 50 -15.45 -1.08 11.15
N LYS A 51 -15.42 -2.40 10.98
CA LYS A 51 -15.58 -3.10 9.69
C LYS A 51 -16.99 -2.97 9.06
N VAL A 52 -17.78 -1.97 9.44
CA VAL A 52 -19.03 -1.56 8.79
C VAL A 52 -19.21 -0.05 8.99
N THR A 53 -19.03 0.73 7.93
CA THR A 53 -19.65 2.05 7.86
C THR A 53 -21.10 1.83 7.42
N ARG A 54 -22.06 1.86 8.35
CA ARG A 54 -23.49 1.80 8.01
C ARG A 54 -23.87 3.09 7.28
N THR A 55 -24.15 3.01 5.99
CA THR A 55 -24.86 4.07 5.25
C THR A 55 -26.36 3.85 5.45
N LEU A 56 -27.06 4.87 5.95
CA LEU A 56 -28.52 4.89 6.07
C LEU A 56 -29.20 5.00 4.70
#